data_AF-A0A1F5LEV6-F1
#
_entry.id   AF-A0A1F5LEV6-F1
#
_cell.length_a   1.000
_cell.length_b   1.000
_cell.length_c   1.000
_cell.angle_alpha   90.00
_cell.angle_beta   90.00
_cell.angle_gamma   90.00
#
_symmetry.space_group_name_H-M   'P 1'
#
loop_
_entity.id
_entity.type
_entity.pdbx_description
1 polymer ?
#
loop_
_entity_poly.entity_id
_entity_poly.type
_entity_poly.pdbx_seq_one_letter_code
_entity_poly.pdbx_strand_id
1 'polypeptide(L)'
;MNCHLTQHLSLTIKNNLSQGTISLRNLVCTRGQPYEKGDTPRLISPEDVNQISIPHGQSAVVSVCGSAAFGLGIEGMIDLYYDEKSLITSLYWNGPWERIGNELHLADVDNEHYLVEVSTPPYEGILGDLAVEVREVPVNNTLQ
;
A
#
# COMPACT_ATOMS: atom_id res chain seq x y z
N MET A 1 -20.78 -5.62 1.90
CA MET A 1 -19.94 -4.76 2.78
C MET A 1 -20.19 -3.31 2.39
N ASN A 2 -20.81 -2.49 3.25
CA ASN A 2 -21.02 -1.06 2.94
C ASN A 2 -19.74 -0.28 3.28
N CYS A 3 -18.77 -0.27 2.35
CA CYS A 3 -17.46 0.38 2.55
C CYS A 3 -17.54 1.88 2.87
N HIS A 4 -18.63 2.56 2.48
CA HIS A 4 -18.85 3.99 2.79
C HIS A 4 -19.01 4.29 4.30
N LEU A 5 -19.36 3.29 5.12
CA LEU A 5 -19.58 3.46 6.56
C LEU A 5 -18.35 3.09 7.40
N THR A 6 -17.36 2.43 6.80
CA THR A 6 -16.15 1.99 7.50
C THR A 6 -14.95 2.82 7.09
N GLN A 7 -14.02 3.01 8.02
CA GLN A 7 -12.67 3.42 7.67
C GLN A 7 -12.08 2.38 6.70
N HIS A 8 -11.46 2.85 5.63
CA HIS A 8 -10.86 1.98 4.61
C HIS A 8 -9.77 2.72 3.84
N LEU A 9 -8.87 1.92 3.28
CA LEU A 9 -7.79 2.33 2.41
C LEU A 9 -7.86 1.52 1.11
N SER A 10 -7.51 2.13 0.00
CA SER A 10 -7.11 1.45 -1.22
C SER A 10 -5.86 2.09 -1.76
N LEU A 11 -4.78 1.33 -1.71
CA LEU A 11 -3.46 1.77 -2.09
C LEU A 11 -3.17 1.29 -3.50
N THR A 12 -3.12 2.20 -4.46
CA THR A 12 -2.67 1.91 -5.82
C THR A 12 -1.15 2.00 -5.86
N ILE A 13 -0.49 0.86 -6.02
CA ILE A 13 0.97 0.77 -6.11
C ILE A 13 1.33 0.67 -7.58
N LYS A 14 2.15 1.63 -8.06
CA LYS A 14 2.61 1.69 -9.46
C LYS A 14 4.07 1.34 -9.55
N ASN A 15 4.39 0.39 -10.43
CA ASN A 15 5.76 0.04 -10.77
C ASN A 15 6.24 0.85 -11.98
N ASN A 16 6.92 1.97 -11.71
CA ASN A 16 7.54 2.83 -12.73
C ASN A 16 9.05 2.54 -12.90
N LEU A 17 9.52 1.37 -12.47
CA LEU A 17 10.88 0.91 -12.74
C LEU A 17 11.07 0.65 -14.24
N SER A 18 12.32 0.72 -14.72
CA SER A 18 12.63 0.47 -16.13
C SER A 18 12.35 -0.98 -16.55
N GLN A 19 12.45 -1.90 -15.59
CA GLN A 19 12.22 -3.34 -15.74
C GLN A 19 11.92 -3.99 -14.39
N GLY A 20 11.72 -5.31 -14.40
CA GLY A 20 11.51 -6.11 -13.19
C GLY A 20 10.08 -6.03 -12.64
N THR A 21 9.90 -6.65 -11.49
CA THR A 21 8.59 -6.82 -10.83
C THR A 21 8.65 -6.37 -9.38
N ILE A 22 7.64 -5.62 -8.94
CA ILE A 22 7.42 -5.35 -7.52
C ILE A 22 6.52 -6.44 -6.95
N SER A 23 6.99 -7.17 -5.95
CA SER A 23 6.22 -8.18 -5.23
C SER A 23 5.81 -7.66 -3.86
N LEU A 24 4.56 -7.90 -3.49
CA LEU A 24 4.01 -7.51 -2.20
C LEU A 24 4.24 -8.64 -1.21
N ARG A 25 4.78 -8.35 -0.03
CA ARG A 25 5.11 -9.37 0.97
C ARG A 25 4.81 -8.88 2.39
N ASN A 26 4.73 -9.85 3.30
CA ASN A 26 4.63 -9.62 4.74
C ASN A 26 3.47 -8.68 5.12
N LEU A 27 2.32 -8.77 4.43
CA LEU A 27 1.13 -8.02 4.84
C LEU A 27 0.76 -8.42 6.28
N VAL A 28 0.74 -7.42 7.16
CA VAL A 28 0.23 -7.53 8.53
C VAL A 28 -0.90 -6.52 8.69
N CYS A 29 -2.07 -7.00 9.07
CA CYS A 29 -3.20 -6.16 9.48
C CYS A 29 -3.37 -6.30 10.99
N THR A 30 -2.90 -5.33 11.76
CA THR A 30 -3.16 -5.24 13.20
C THR A 30 -4.64 -4.96 13.46
N ARG A 31 -5.25 -4.13 12.60
CA ARG A 31 -6.69 -3.82 12.61
C ARG A 31 -7.24 -3.79 11.19
N GLY A 32 -8.47 -4.26 11.04
CA GLY A 32 -9.13 -4.38 9.74
C GLY A 32 -8.75 -5.67 9.00
N GLN A 33 -9.25 -5.79 7.76
CA GLN A 33 -9.04 -6.97 6.93
C GLN A 33 -8.87 -6.56 5.47
N PRO A 34 -8.01 -7.26 4.71
CA PRO A 34 -7.88 -7.03 3.28
C PRO A 34 -9.12 -7.50 2.54
N TYR A 35 -9.44 -6.81 1.45
CA TYR A 35 -10.58 -7.15 0.61
C TYR A 35 -10.27 -6.81 -0.85
N GLU A 36 -10.96 -7.48 -1.76
CA GLU A 36 -10.94 -7.16 -3.19
C GLU A 36 -12.10 -6.23 -3.52
N LYS A 37 -11.79 -5.10 -4.16
CA LYS A 37 -12.80 -4.19 -4.71
C LYS A 37 -13.40 -4.80 -5.97
N GLY A 38 -14.73 -4.69 -6.10
CA GLY A 38 -15.49 -5.12 -7.27
C GLY A 38 -16.97 -4.83 -7.04
N ASP A 39 -17.82 -5.26 -7.98
CA ASP A 39 -19.28 -5.10 -7.86
C ASP A 39 -19.81 -5.74 -6.56
N THR A 40 -19.18 -6.84 -6.15
CA THR A 40 -19.39 -7.48 -4.85
C THR A 40 -18.05 -7.56 -4.10
N PRO A 41 -17.76 -6.62 -3.19
CA PRO A 41 -16.55 -6.64 -2.40
C PRO A 41 -16.48 -7.92 -1.56
N ARG A 42 -15.34 -8.60 -1.59
CA ARG A 42 -15.09 -9.82 -0.81
C ARG A 42 -13.84 -9.69 0.04
N LEU A 43 -13.89 -10.20 1.26
CA LEU A 43 -12.70 -10.34 2.08
C LEU A 43 -11.76 -11.36 1.44
N ILE A 44 -10.48 -11.09 1.53
CA ILE A 44 -9.40 -11.98 1.08
C ILE A 44 -8.44 -12.21 2.24
N SER A 45 -7.54 -13.18 2.12
CA SER A 45 -6.54 -13.40 3.17
C SER A 45 -5.29 -12.53 2.94
N PRO A 46 -4.46 -12.29 3.97
CA PRO A 46 -3.17 -11.65 3.77
C PRO A 46 -2.27 -12.40 2.78
N GLU A 47 -2.37 -13.73 2.72
CA GLU A 47 -1.64 -14.57 1.78
C GLU A 47 -2.04 -14.31 0.33
N ASP A 48 -3.33 -14.04 0.06
CA ASP A 48 -3.79 -13.65 -1.27
C ASP A 48 -3.14 -12.33 -1.72
N VAL A 49 -2.99 -11.36 -0.81
CA VAL A 49 -2.30 -10.09 -1.10
C VAL A 49 -0.80 -10.30 -1.29
N ASN A 50 -0.18 -11.17 -0.49
CA ASN A 50 1.25 -11.50 -0.60
C ASN A 50 1.63 -12.26 -1.89
N GLN A 51 0.64 -12.68 -2.68
CA GLN A 51 0.84 -13.27 -4.02
C GLN A 51 0.77 -12.23 -5.14
N ILE A 52 0.50 -10.95 -4.82
CA ILE A 52 0.43 -9.90 -5.81
C ILE A 52 1.84 -9.54 -6.30
N SER A 53 2.00 -9.61 -7.61
CA SER A 53 3.18 -9.16 -8.35
C SER A 53 2.77 -8.09 -9.36
N ILE A 54 3.55 -7.02 -9.42
CA ILE A 54 3.30 -5.84 -10.25
C ILE A 54 4.42 -5.74 -11.29
N PRO A 55 4.21 -6.22 -12.52
CA PRO A 55 5.19 -6.08 -13.59
C PRO A 55 5.52 -4.61 -13.89
N HIS A 56 6.67 -4.37 -14.52
CA HIS A 56 7.05 -3.04 -14.99
C HIS A 56 5.91 -2.38 -15.80
N GLY A 57 5.67 -1.09 -15.55
CA GLY A 57 4.64 -0.30 -16.22
C GLY A 57 3.20 -0.65 -15.82
N GLN A 58 3.01 -1.54 -14.85
CA GLN A 58 1.69 -1.92 -14.33
C GLN A 58 1.45 -1.35 -12.93
N SER A 59 0.22 -1.54 -12.45
CA SER A 59 -0.19 -1.18 -11.10
C SER A 59 -1.10 -2.25 -10.51
N ALA A 60 -1.11 -2.36 -9.19
CA ALA A 60 -2.08 -3.16 -8.46
C ALA A 60 -2.68 -2.35 -7.31
N VAL A 61 -3.86 -2.76 -6.85
CA VAL A 61 -4.56 -2.13 -5.73
C VAL A 61 -4.59 -3.09 -4.55
N VAL A 62 -4.15 -2.62 -3.39
CA VAL A 62 -4.33 -3.29 -2.11
C VAL A 62 -5.39 -2.54 -1.32
N SER A 63 -6.46 -3.21 -0.92
CA SER A 63 -7.54 -2.58 -0.16
C SER A 63 -7.71 -3.24 1.20
N VAL A 64 -7.89 -2.40 2.23
CA VAL A 64 -8.12 -2.83 3.62
C VAL A 64 -9.31 -2.06 4.17
N CYS A 65 -10.20 -2.74 4.88
CA CYS A 65 -11.36 -2.12 5.52
C CYS A 65 -11.43 -2.47 7.01
N GLY A 66 -11.96 -1.52 7.79
CA GLY A 66 -12.34 -1.75 9.17
C GLY A 66 -13.70 -2.44 9.27
N SER A 67 -14.29 -2.40 10.46
CA SER A 67 -15.61 -2.99 10.72
C SER A 67 -16.53 -2.01 11.45
N ALA A 68 -17.63 -1.64 10.80
CA ALA A 68 -18.64 -0.76 11.41
C ALA A 68 -19.38 -1.45 12.55
N ALA A 69 -19.54 -2.78 12.46
CA ALA A 69 -20.20 -3.56 13.51
C ALA A 69 -19.42 -3.55 14.83
N PHE A 70 -18.09 -3.36 14.76
CA PHE A 70 -17.21 -3.37 15.93
C PHE A 70 -16.56 -2.00 16.21
N GLY A 71 -16.92 -0.96 15.46
CA GLY A 71 -16.26 0.35 15.58
C GLY A 71 -14.75 0.27 15.37
N LEU A 72 -14.30 -0.50 14.38
CA LEU A 72 -12.90 -0.77 14.13
C LEU A 72 -12.38 0.00 12.92
N GLY A 73 -11.25 0.69 13.10
CA GLY A 73 -10.47 1.31 12.03
C GLY A 73 -9.63 0.30 11.24
N ILE A 74 -8.55 0.79 10.62
CA ILE A 74 -7.54 -0.02 9.95
C ILE A 74 -6.16 0.34 10.47
N GLU A 75 -5.28 -0.64 10.54
CA GLU A 75 -3.87 -0.43 10.85
C GLU A 75 -3.09 -1.62 10.31
N GLY A 76 -1.98 -1.36 9.65
CA GLY A 76 -1.17 -2.43 9.10
C GLY A 76 0.06 -1.93 8.36
N MET A 77 0.78 -2.90 7.83
CA MET A 77 1.95 -2.67 7.01
C MET A 77 2.08 -3.73 5.91
N ILE A 78 2.81 -3.39 4.85
CA ILE A 78 3.18 -4.31 3.78
C ILE A 78 4.54 -3.92 3.20
N ASP A 79 5.33 -4.90 2.82
CA ASP A 79 6.63 -4.69 2.20
C ASP A 79 6.53 -4.77 0.67
N LEU A 80 7.31 -3.93 0.00
CA LEU A 80 7.52 -3.98 -1.44
C LEU A 80 8.92 -4.52 -1.73
N TYR A 81 9.01 -5.58 -2.53
CA TYR A 81 10.28 -6.21 -2.93
C TYR A 81 10.50 -6.12 -4.44
N TYR A 82 11.72 -5.82 -4.85
CA TYR A 82 12.16 -5.93 -6.24
C TYR A 82 12.56 -7.37 -6.55
N ASP A 83 11.95 -7.95 -7.59
CA ASP A 83 12.18 -9.32 -8.09
C ASP A 83 12.29 -10.36 -6.97
N GLU A 84 11.41 -10.24 -5.97
CA GLU A 84 11.30 -11.13 -4.81
C GLU A 84 12.51 -11.18 -3.86
N LYS A 85 13.55 -10.37 -4.08
CA LYS A 85 14.86 -10.51 -3.41
C LYS A 85 15.21 -9.33 -2.53
N SER A 86 15.08 -8.11 -3.06
CA SER A 86 15.56 -6.90 -2.39
C SER A 86 14.38 -6.09 -1.89
N LEU A 87 14.39 -5.72 -0.61
CA LEU A 87 13.40 -4.82 -0.05
C LEU A 87 13.55 -3.43 -0.70
N ILE A 88 12.46 -2.88 -1.21
CA ILE A 88 12.38 -1.51 -1.72
C ILE A 88 12.00 -0.57 -0.57
N THR A 89 10.92 -0.91 0.15
CA THR A 89 10.38 -0.15 1.29
C THR A 89 9.33 -0.97 2.02
N SER A 90 9.07 -0.61 3.28
CA SER A 90 7.87 -0.98 4.02
C SER A 90 6.88 0.17 4.06
N LEU A 91 5.62 -0.13 3.75
CA LEU A 91 4.51 0.81 3.79
C LEU A 91 3.73 0.58 5.08
N TYR A 92 3.46 1.63 5.84
CA TYR A 92 2.63 1.58 7.05
C TYR A 92 1.43 2.50 6.92
N TRP A 93 0.26 2.07 7.39
CA TRP A 93 -0.93 2.91 7.48
C TRP A 93 -1.64 2.73 8.83
N ASN A 94 -2.30 3.81 9.25
CA ASN A 94 -3.23 3.80 10.37
C ASN A 94 -4.39 4.74 10.06
N GLY A 95 -5.59 4.19 10.05
CA GLY A 95 -6.84 4.93 9.94
C GLY A 95 -7.69 4.59 11.16
N PRO A 96 -7.77 5.46 12.17
CA PRO A 96 -8.61 5.23 13.34
C PRO A 96 -10.10 5.15 12.98
N TRP A 97 -10.90 4.54 13.86
CA TRP A 97 -12.36 4.47 13.69
C TRP A 97 -13.00 5.85 13.80
N GLU A 98 -12.44 6.69 14.66
CA GLU A 98 -12.80 8.08 14.89
C GLU A 98 -12.55 8.95 13.65
N ARG A 99 -11.79 8.44 12.67
CA ARG A 99 -11.48 9.11 11.39
C ARG A 99 -10.77 10.45 11.57
N ILE A 100 -9.88 10.54 12.55
CA ILE A 100 -9.01 11.68 12.81
C ILE A 100 -7.61 11.13 13.08
N GLY A 101 -6.59 11.79 12.56
CA GLY A 101 -5.21 11.34 12.70
C GLY A 101 -4.88 10.17 11.79
N ASN A 102 -5.33 10.21 10.54
CA ASN A 102 -4.90 9.21 9.57
C ASN A 102 -3.42 9.37 9.23
N GLU A 103 -2.76 8.24 9.01
CA GLU A 103 -1.33 8.13 8.78
C GLU A 103 -1.06 7.20 7.60
N LEU A 104 -0.04 7.56 6.81
CA LEU A 104 0.55 6.75 5.75
C LEU A 104 2.02 7.14 5.66
N HIS A 105 2.90 6.16 5.90
CA HIS A 105 4.33 6.39 6.02
C HIS A 105 5.12 5.33 5.26
N LEU A 106 6.30 5.75 4.79
CA LEU A 106 7.33 4.85 4.29
C LEU A 106 8.33 4.58 5.42
N ALA A 107 8.79 3.33 5.50
CA ALA A 107 9.91 2.92 6.33
C ALA A 107 10.90 2.10 5.47
N ASP A 108 12.14 1.99 5.94
CA ASP A 108 13.18 1.12 5.38
C ASP A 108 13.34 1.26 3.86
N VAL A 109 13.24 2.49 3.35
CA VAL A 109 13.39 2.78 1.92
C VAL A 109 14.85 2.61 1.51
N ASP A 110 15.09 1.77 0.51
CA ASP A 110 16.38 1.67 -0.19
C ASP A 110 16.55 2.89 -1.12
N ASN A 111 16.93 4.01 -0.52
CA ASN A 111 17.14 5.30 -1.18
C ASN A 111 18.38 5.32 -2.09
N GLU A 112 19.22 4.28 -2.08
CA GLU A 112 20.37 4.19 -2.99
C GLU A 112 19.91 3.81 -4.40
N HIS A 113 18.88 2.97 -4.49
CA HIS A 113 18.40 2.41 -5.76
C HIS A 113 17.03 2.95 -6.17
N TYR A 114 16.17 3.29 -5.21
CA TYR A 114 14.77 3.62 -5.47
C TYR A 114 14.37 4.97 -4.87
N LEU A 115 13.48 5.64 -5.60
CA LEU A 115 12.72 6.77 -5.11
C LEU A 115 11.26 6.33 -5.00
N VAL A 116 10.73 6.38 -3.78
CA VAL A 116 9.35 6.01 -3.48
C VAL A 116 8.59 7.26 -3.09
N GLU A 117 7.53 7.56 -3.84
CA GLU A 117 6.62 8.66 -3.54
C GLU A 117 5.28 8.11 -3.06
N VAL A 118 4.74 8.72 -2.01
CA VAL A 118 3.46 8.31 -1.41
C VAL A 118 2.53 9.50 -1.31
N SER A 119 1.23 9.25 -1.52
CA SER A 119 0.20 10.28 -1.35
C SER A 119 0.14 10.77 0.08
N THR A 120 -0.09 12.07 0.26
CA THR A 120 -0.40 12.63 1.58
C THR A 120 -1.81 12.18 2.00
N PRO A 121 -1.96 11.47 3.14
CA PRO A 121 -3.28 11.06 3.61
C PRO A 121 -4.08 12.27 4.11
N PRO A 122 -5.41 12.26 4.02
CA PRO A 122 -6.24 13.28 4.65
C PRO A 122 -6.18 13.13 6.17
N TYR A 123 -5.93 14.21 6.92
CA TYR A 123 -5.85 14.13 8.39
C TYR A 123 -7.17 13.67 9.04
N GLU A 124 -8.31 14.12 8.51
CA GLU A 124 -9.65 13.75 8.94
C GLU A 124 -10.44 13.05 7.83
N GLY A 125 -11.40 12.23 8.21
CA GLY A 125 -12.20 11.41 7.31
C GLY A 125 -11.62 10.02 7.09
N ILE A 126 -12.07 9.36 6.03
CA ILE A 126 -11.52 8.07 5.63
C ILE A 126 -10.15 8.25 4.95
N LEU A 127 -9.26 7.27 5.06
CA LEU A 127 -8.01 7.23 4.30
C LEU A 127 -8.28 7.22 2.79
N GLY A 128 -9.26 6.42 2.36
CA GLY A 128 -9.77 6.42 0.99
C GLY A 128 -8.76 5.86 -0.01
N ASP A 129 -8.73 6.45 -1.20
CA ASP A 129 -7.87 6.03 -2.30
C ASP A 129 -6.56 6.83 -2.27
N LEU A 130 -5.44 6.13 -2.12
CA LEU A 130 -4.10 6.70 -2.08
C LEU A 130 -3.18 5.97 -3.08
N ALA A 131 -2.07 6.59 -3.44
CA ALA A 131 -1.10 6.04 -4.38
C ALA A 131 0.31 5.97 -3.81
N VAL A 132 1.04 4.94 -4.23
CA VAL A 132 2.48 4.78 -4.06
C VAL A 132 3.09 4.60 -5.44
N GLU A 133 4.12 5.37 -5.75
CA GLU A 133 4.87 5.28 -7.00
C GLU A 133 6.32 4.94 -6.70
N VAL A 134 6.83 3.90 -7.35
CA VAL A 134 8.21 3.44 -7.20
C VAL A 134 8.95 3.65 -8.51
N ARG A 135 10.08 4.33 -8.46
CA ARG A 135 10.97 4.58 -9.60
C ARG A 135 12.44 4.42 -9.20
N GLU A 136 13.31 4.31 -10.18
CA GLU A 136 14.77 4.25 -9.96
C GLU A 136 15.31 5.63 -9.56
N VAL A 137 16.35 5.64 -8.74
CA VAL A 137 17.17 6.85 -8.56
C VAL A 137 17.92 7.12 -9.87
N PRO A 138 17.85 8.34 -10.43
CA PRO A 138 18.61 8.67 -11.63
C PRO A 138 20.11 8.50 -11.39
N VAL A 139 20.77 7.68 -12.20
CA VAL A 139 22.24 7.64 -12.21
C VAL A 139 22.72 8.97 -12.81
N ASN A 140 23.22 9.86 -11.96
CA ASN A 140 23.90 11.07 -12.41
C ASN A 140 25.21 10.67 -13.09
N ASN A 141 25.16 10.48 -14.41
CA ASN A 141 26.36 10.46 -15.25
C ASN A 141 26.97 11.85 -15.26
N THR A 142 27.66 12.19 -14.18
CA THR A 142 28.54 13.36 -14.15
C THR A 142 29.76 12.96 -14.97
N LEU A 143 29.83 13.53 -16.18
CA LEU A 143 30.84 13.32 -17.19
C LEU A 143 32.26 13.32 -16.58
N GLN A 144 33.01 12.24 -16.84
CA GLN A 144 34.48 12.26 -16.81
C GLN A 144 35.02 13.00 -18.02
#